data_AF-A0AA41XLY9-F1
#
_entry.id   AF-A0AA41XLY9-F1
#
_cell.length_a   1.000
_cell.length_b   1.000
_cell.length_c   1.000
_cell.angle_alpha   90.00
_cell.angle_beta   90.00
_cell.angle_gamma   90.00
#
_symmetry.space_group_name_H-M   'P 1'
#
loop_
_entity.id
_entity.type
_entity.pdbx_description
1 polymer ?
#
loop_
_entity_poly.entity_id
_entity_poly.type
_entity_poly.pdbx_seq_one_letter_code
_entity_poly.pdbx_strand_id
1 'polypeptide(L)'
;MSAVLARSDFLRAPVLATARPAGFKEWHHFVVHGRGFRLLINFSLTNEARGAGRARLVPRVIVIAHDANWTGVIERFDDRALNVSADLGELTVGGNRMTVRPDGYCVVIDLPDKGIRGKLHFASAIRPFVVRNEPAGDGRISWLVVPRLRAEGWLHIGGREHRMDDDLAYHDHNWGRFWWGDDFGWTWGTILPSGPRDPWSMVFVQITDRKRLRCLSRSLYVWHHDEPGAIFRHAAVQTRADGVLDRAADCTLPPPMRLLLDGEAPGVPERIDITATRAGDSVHAEFRSRSYARLAQPSEMHLNRSTVLCETDGTVRASGTVQGEDFDFVGTGVFEFLYG
;
A
#
# COMPACT_ATOMS: atom_id res chain seq x y z
N MET A 1 -9.54 11.16 21.29
CA MET A 1 -9.44 10.07 20.29
C MET A 1 -8.00 9.70 19.94
N SER A 2 -7.00 10.52 20.27
CA SER A 2 -5.59 10.34 19.87
C SER A 2 -4.84 9.13 20.46
N ALA A 3 -5.25 8.60 21.61
CA ALA A 3 -4.54 7.43 22.19
C ALA A 3 -4.80 6.10 21.46
N VAL A 4 -5.83 6.00 20.61
CA VAL A 4 -6.23 4.72 19.99
C VAL A 4 -5.29 4.33 18.84
N LEU A 5 -4.85 5.29 18.04
CA LEU A 5 -3.96 5.03 16.91
C LEU A 5 -2.61 4.48 17.36
N ALA A 6 -1.90 5.22 18.22
CA ALA A 6 -0.60 4.81 18.75
C ALA A 6 -0.65 3.47 19.50
N ARG A 7 -1.78 3.12 20.13
CA ARG A 7 -1.97 1.82 20.78
C ARG A 7 -2.30 0.67 19.83
N SER A 8 -2.74 0.95 18.62
CA SER A 8 -3.17 -0.08 17.65
C SER A 8 -2.12 -0.34 16.58
N ASP A 9 -1.39 0.70 16.18
CA ASP A 9 -0.50 0.73 15.02
C ASP A 9 0.98 0.67 15.37
N PHE A 10 1.30 -0.05 16.44
CA PHE A 10 2.67 -0.27 16.91
C PHE A 10 3.37 -1.38 16.12
N LEU A 11 4.70 -1.28 16.02
CA LEU A 11 5.55 -2.24 15.34
C LEU A 11 5.46 -3.63 15.98
N ARG A 12 5.20 -4.64 15.17
CA ARG A 12 4.98 -6.02 15.62
C ARG A 12 6.22 -6.89 15.50
N ALA A 13 7.15 -6.54 14.61
CA ALA A 13 8.28 -7.37 14.25
C ALA A 13 9.16 -7.73 15.45
N PRO A 14 9.50 -6.81 16.37
CA PRO A 14 10.30 -7.16 17.54
C PRO A 14 9.69 -8.28 18.39
N VAL A 15 8.35 -8.38 18.43
CA VAL A 15 7.62 -9.39 19.21
C VAL A 15 7.34 -10.64 18.37
N LEU A 16 6.76 -10.47 17.17
CA LEU A 16 6.23 -11.58 16.36
C LEU A 16 7.30 -12.28 15.53
N ALA A 17 8.32 -11.56 15.05
CA ALA A 17 9.42 -12.17 14.30
C ALA A 17 10.31 -13.01 15.22
N THR A 18 10.51 -12.58 16.48
CA THR A 18 11.30 -13.33 17.47
C THR A 18 10.68 -14.69 17.81
N ALA A 19 9.35 -14.75 17.95
CA ALA A 19 8.65 -15.99 18.30
C ALA A 19 8.58 -17.00 17.14
N ARG A 20 8.31 -16.53 15.91
CA ARG A 20 8.20 -17.36 14.70
C ARG A 20 8.72 -16.58 13.49
N PRO A 21 10.03 -16.63 13.22
CA PRO A 21 10.68 -15.74 12.26
C PRO A 21 10.37 -16.07 10.80
N ALA A 22 10.26 -17.34 10.45
CA ALA A 22 10.14 -17.78 9.06
C ALA A 22 8.93 -17.15 8.34
N GLY A 23 9.20 -16.54 7.18
CA GLY A 23 8.20 -15.93 6.31
C GLY A 23 7.56 -14.65 6.87
N PHE A 24 7.96 -14.19 8.06
CA PHE A 24 7.37 -13.01 8.67
C PHE A 24 7.72 -11.75 7.88
N LYS A 25 6.70 -10.95 7.59
CA LYS A 25 6.80 -9.68 6.89
C LYS A 25 5.92 -8.67 7.61
N GLU A 26 6.39 -7.45 7.66
CA GLU A 26 5.64 -6.30 8.17
C GLU A 26 6.00 -5.05 7.40
N TRP A 27 5.03 -4.20 7.09
CA TRP A 27 5.30 -2.92 6.47
C TRP A 27 4.26 -1.85 6.82
N HIS A 28 4.71 -0.61 6.91
CA HIS A 28 3.87 0.59 6.92
C HIS A 28 3.96 1.24 5.56
N HIS A 29 2.84 1.45 4.90
CA HIS A 29 2.74 2.08 3.59
C HIS A 29 1.92 3.36 3.71
N PHE A 30 2.39 4.43 3.09
CA PHE A 30 1.72 5.73 3.03
C PHE A 30 1.55 6.12 1.57
N VAL A 31 0.36 6.61 1.20
CA VAL A 31 0.08 7.17 -0.12
C VAL A 31 -0.38 8.60 0.06
N VAL A 32 0.23 9.55 -0.64
CA VAL A 32 -0.26 10.94 -0.73
C VAL A 32 -0.86 11.18 -2.11
N HIS A 33 -2.06 11.74 -2.12
CA HIS A 33 -2.81 12.15 -3.30
C HIS A 33 -2.67 13.66 -3.48
N GLY A 34 -1.45 14.08 -3.81
CA GLY A 34 -1.14 15.49 -4.03
C GLY A 34 -1.74 16.05 -5.32
N ARG A 35 -1.77 17.38 -5.41
CA ARG A 35 -2.23 18.07 -6.63
C ARG A 35 -1.24 17.82 -7.77
N GLY A 36 -1.62 16.93 -8.69
CA GLY A 36 -0.81 16.59 -9.87
C GLY A 36 0.31 15.59 -9.62
N PHE A 37 0.44 15.04 -8.40
CA PHE A 37 1.43 14.01 -8.10
C PHE A 37 0.90 12.91 -7.16
N ARG A 38 1.58 11.76 -7.15
CA ARG A 38 1.45 10.75 -6.10
C ARG A 38 2.77 10.55 -5.41
N LEU A 39 2.71 10.24 -4.13
CA LEU A 39 3.88 9.86 -3.36
C LEU A 39 3.55 8.61 -2.55
N LEU A 40 4.36 7.56 -2.70
CA LEU A 40 4.32 6.38 -1.87
C LEU A 40 5.60 6.28 -1.04
N ILE A 41 5.41 5.99 0.25
CA ILE A 41 6.49 5.72 1.19
C ILE A 41 6.16 4.40 1.90
N ASN A 42 7.10 3.45 1.88
CA ASN A 42 6.94 2.20 2.58
C ASN A 42 8.17 1.88 3.43
N PHE A 43 7.94 1.63 4.72
CA PHE A 43 8.93 1.05 5.62
C PHE A 43 8.61 -0.43 5.79
N SER A 44 9.49 -1.33 5.37
CA SER A 44 9.26 -2.77 5.45
C SER A 44 10.35 -3.50 6.21
N LEU A 45 9.92 -4.52 6.96
CA LEU A 45 10.74 -5.45 7.71
C LEU A 45 10.41 -6.85 7.21
N THR A 46 11.33 -7.45 6.46
CA THR A 46 11.18 -8.83 5.97
C THR A 46 12.13 -9.74 6.72
N ASN A 47 11.65 -10.87 7.23
CA ASN A 47 12.53 -11.87 7.81
C ASN A 47 13.04 -12.82 6.72
N GLU A 48 14.32 -12.69 6.39
CA GLU A 48 14.97 -13.53 5.38
C GLU A 48 15.70 -14.69 6.08
N ALA A 49 15.47 -15.92 5.58
CA ALA A 49 16.19 -17.08 6.03
C ALA A 49 17.66 -17.01 5.56
N ARG A 50 18.59 -17.14 6.50
CA ARG A 50 19.99 -17.51 6.21
C ARG A 50 20.13 -18.99 6.49
N GLY A 51 20.87 -19.72 5.65
CA GLY A 51 21.09 -21.16 5.84
C GLY A 51 21.45 -21.55 7.28
N ALA A 52 21.23 -22.82 7.63
CA ALA A 52 21.38 -23.37 8.99
C ALA A 52 20.39 -22.80 10.03
N GLY A 53 19.14 -22.53 9.64
CA GLY A 53 18.05 -22.19 10.56
C GLY A 53 18.14 -20.80 11.19
N ARG A 54 19.02 -19.93 10.68
CA ARG A 54 19.14 -18.55 11.13
C ARG A 54 18.21 -17.66 10.32
N ALA A 55 17.60 -16.68 10.95
CA ALA A 55 16.73 -15.74 10.27
C ALA A 55 17.19 -14.33 10.64
N ARG A 56 17.11 -13.40 9.69
CA ARG A 56 17.51 -12.02 9.91
C ARG A 56 16.43 -11.09 9.38
N LEU A 57 16.10 -10.08 10.18
CA LEU A 57 15.26 -8.98 9.73
C LEU A 57 16.03 -8.10 8.75
N VAL A 58 15.46 -7.91 7.57
CA VAL A 58 15.98 -7.07 6.52
C VAL A 58 15.08 -5.85 6.38
N PRO A 59 15.51 -4.70 6.92
CA PRO A 59 14.80 -3.45 6.75
C PRO A 59 14.95 -2.92 5.32
N ARG A 60 13.85 -2.39 4.77
CA ARG A 60 13.84 -1.69 3.48
C ARG A 60 13.02 -0.42 3.58
N VAL A 61 13.43 0.60 2.83
CA VAL A 61 12.67 1.84 2.64
C VAL A 61 12.39 1.98 1.16
N ILE A 62 11.13 2.10 0.79
CA ILE A 62 10.68 2.33 -0.57
C ILE A 62 10.11 3.74 -0.64
N VAL A 63 10.59 4.53 -1.58
CA VAL A 63 10.07 5.87 -1.82
C VAL A 63 9.92 6.04 -3.32
N ILE A 64 8.69 6.20 -3.78
CA ILE A 64 8.38 6.44 -5.19
C ILE A 64 7.41 7.59 -5.34
N ALA A 65 7.61 8.39 -6.38
CA ALA A 65 6.72 9.50 -6.71
C ALA A 65 6.32 9.43 -8.17
N HIS A 66 5.09 9.83 -8.45
CA HIS A 66 4.56 10.02 -9.80
C HIS A 66 4.32 11.51 -10.04
N ASP A 67 5.07 12.11 -10.96
CA ASP A 67 4.86 13.46 -11.50
C ASP A 67 5.23 13.39 -12.99
N ALA A 68 4.21 13.22 -13.82
CA ALA A 68 4.26 12.78 -15.22
C ALA A 68 4.77 11.34 -15.44
N ASN A 69 5.77 10.88 -14.69
CA ASN A 69 6.23 9.49 -14.70
C ASN A 69 6.60 9.04 -13.28
N TRP A 70 6.53 7.73 -13.02
CA TRP A 70 7.03 7.15 -11.77
C TRP A 70 8.56 7.15 -11.69
N THR A 71 9.08 7.55 -10.53
CA THR A 71 10.50 7.48 -10.18
C THR A 71 10.67 7.13 -8.70
N GLY A 72 11.82 6.57 -8.32
CA GLY A 72 12.14 6.33 -6.92
C GLY A 72 13.09 5.18 -6.69
N VAL A 73 13.04 4.61 -5.48
CA VAL A 73 14.01 3.62 -5.02
C VAL A 73 13.37 2.60 -4.08
N ILE A 74 13.91 1.38 -4.12
CA ILE A 74 13.80 0.39 -3.04
C ILE A 74 15.19 0.27 -2.44
N GLU A 75 15.41 0.85 -1.27
CA GLU A 75 16.70 0.79 -0.58
C GLU A 75 16.66 -0.29 0.51
N ARG A 76 17.65 -1.18 0.50
CA ARG A 76 17.82 -2.24 1.50
C ARG A 76 18.88 -1.82 2.49
N PHE A 77 18.63 -2.06 3.77
CA PHE A 77 19.54 -1.70 4.84
C PHE A 77 20.06 -2.91 5.60
N ASP A 78 21.20 -2.72 6.25
CA ASP A 78 21.74 -3.71 7.17
C ASP A 78 20.93 -3.73 8.48
N ASP A 79 20.92 -4.86 9.20
CA ASP A 79 20.21 -4.96 10.49
C ASP A 79 20.78 -4.02 11.54
N ARG A 80 22.07 -3.65 11.45
CA ARG A 80 22.69 -2.65 12.32
C ARG A 80 22.15 -1.24 12.12
N ALA A 81 21.52 -0.96 10.99
CA ALA A 81 20.89 0.33 10.71
C ALA A 81 19.43 0.38 11.18
N LEU A 82 18.90 -0.72 11.71
CA LEU A 82 17.55 -0.81 12.26
C LEU A 82 17.55 -0.47 13.74
N ASN A 83 16.67 0.44 14.14
CA ASN A 83 16.33 0.67 15.54
C ASN A 83 14.82 0.80 15.69
N VAL A 84 14.25 0.13 16.71
CA VAL A 84 12.83 0.24 17.08
C VAL A 84 12.76 0.70 18.53
N SER A 85 11.96 1.73 18.81
CA SER A 85 11.80 2.23 20.18
C SER A 85 11.17 1.18 21.10
N ALA A 86 11.40 1.32 22.40
CA ALA A 86 10.90 0.39 23.41
C ALA A 86 9.36 0.37 23.51
N ASP A 87 8.70 1.49 23.18
CA ASP A 87 7.24 1.59 23.10
C ASP A 87 6.66 1.07 21.77
N LEU A 88 7.53 0.58 20.87
CA LEU A 88 7.18 0.07 19.54
C LEU A 88 6.50 1.12 18.64
N GLY A 89 6.59 2.40 18.99
CA GLY A 89 5.97 3.51 18.25
C GLY A 89 6.89 4.20 17.25
N GLU A 90 8.19 3.93 17.26
CA GLU A 90 9.17 4.52 16.34
C GLU A 90 10.01 3.44 15.67
N LEU A 91 10.14 3.57 14.35
CA LEU A 91 11.01 2.78 13.49
C LEU A 91 12.04 3.70 12.84
N THR A 92 13.32 3.42 13.05
CA THR A 92 14.44 4.06 12.36
C THR A 92 15.17 3.05 11.48
N VAL A 93 15.44 3.43 10.22
CA VAL A 93 16.19 2.63 9.24
C VAL A 93 17.22 3.54 8.57
N GLY A 94 18.47 3.45 9.01
CA GLY A 94 19.52 4.40 8.61
C GLY A 94 19.15 5.83 9.03
N GLY A 95 19.15 6.78 8.09
CA GLY A 95 18.68 8.15 8.33
C GLY A 95 17.15 8.33 8.30
N ASN A 96 16.41 7.30 7.86
CA ASN A 96 14.96 7.35 7.71
C ASN A 96 14.26 7.04 9.03
N ARG A 97 13.12 7.69 9.28
CA ARG A 97 12.36 7.51 10.53
C ARG A 97 10.87 7.58 10.28
N MET A 98 10.13 6.72 10.96
CA MET A 98 8.68 6.79 11.11
C MET A 98 8.35 6.76 12.59
N THR A 99 7.58 7.74 13.05
CA THR A 99 7.09 7.82 14.43
C THR A 99 5.57 7.86 14.41
N VAL A 100 4.94 6.90 15.07
CA VAL A 100 3.50 6.89 15.34
C VAL A 100 3.22 7.85 16.48
N ARG A 101 2.33 8.81 16.24
CA ARG A 101 1.90 9.83 17.19
C ARG A 101 0.44 9.60 17.57
N PRO A 102 -0.02 10.20 18.69
CA PRO A 102 -1.42 10.12 19.05
C PRO A 102 -2.37 10.66 17.94
N ASP A 103 -1.95 11.69 17.23
CA ASP A 103 -2.72 12.39 16.20
C ASP A 103 -2.34 11.97 14.76
N GLY A 104 -1.52 10.95 14.58
CA GLY A 104 -1.11 10.47 13.25
C GLY A 104 0.35 10.03 13.20
N TYR A 105 1.13 10.56 12.25
CA TYR A 105 2.49 10.09 11.97
C TYR A 105 3.44 11.23 11.66
N CYS A 106 4.73 11.03 11.99
CA CYS A 106 5.82 11.83 11.46
C CYS A 106 6.77 10.91 10.70
N VAL A 107 7.05 11.26 9.44
CA VAL A 107 7.93 10.50 8.56
C VAL A 107 9.06 11.40 8.11
N VAL A 108 10.29 10.92 8.28
CA VAL A 108 11.51 11.55 7.78
C VAL A 108 12.16 10.57 6.80
N ILE A 109 12.44 11.05 5.61
CA ILE A 109 13.17 10.31 4.58
C ILE A 109 14.52 10.99 4.41
N ASP A 110 15.59 10.21 4.48
CA ASP A 110 16.96 10.66 4.29
C ASP A 110 17.76 9.57 3.56
N LEU A 111 17.83 9.74 2.24
CA LEU A 111 18.53 8.87 1.28
C LEU A 111 19.41 9.76 0.38
N PRO A 112 20.46 10.39 0.91
CA PRO A 112 21.23 11.42 0.21
C PRO A 112 21.91 10.89 -1.06
N ASP A 113 22.39 9.64 -1.03
CA ASP A 113 23.01 8.98 -2.19
C ASP A 113 22.03 8.74 -3.35
N LYS A 114 20.73 8.85 -3.08
CA LYS A 114 19.65 8.76 -4.08
C LYS A 114 19.08 10.13 -4.43
N GLY A 115 19.58 11.20 -3.80
CA GLY A 115 19.00 12.54 -3.89
C GLY A 115 17.55 12.59 -3.39
N ILE A 116 17.19 11.76 -2.40
CA ILE A 116 15.84 11.71 -1.84
C ILE A 116 15.89 12.14 -0.37
N ARG A 117 15.11 13.17 -0.01
CA ARG A 117 15.03 13.67 1.36
C ARG A 117 13.68 14.34 1.61
N GLY A 118 13.17 14.29 2.82
CA GLY A 118 11.92 14.97 3.14
C GLY A 118 11.45 14.76 4.56
N LYS A 119 10.41 15.52 4.90
CA LYS A 119 9.72 15.43 6.18
C LYS A 119 8.23 15.62 5.95
N LEU A 120 7.46 14.66 6.41
CA LEU A 120 6.02 14.61 6.29
C LEU A 120 5.38 14.45 7.66
N HIS A 121 4.28 15.15 7.85
CA HIS A 121 3.36 14.97 8.96
C HIS A 121 2.05 14.48 8.39
N PHE A 122 1.53 13.40 8.94
CA PHE A 122 0.23 12.87 8.59
C PHE A 122 -0.69 13.02 9.79
N ALA A 123 -1.74 13.82 9.67
CA ALA A 123 -2.76 13.93 10.71
C ALA A 123 -3.91 12.95 10.44
N SER A 124 -4.29 12.18 11.45
CA SER A 124 -5.46 11.31 11.44
C SER A 124 -6.52 11.83 12.39
N ALA A 125 -7.74 12.02 11.87
CA ALA A 125 -8.94 12.14 12.70
C ALA A 125 -9.69 10.79 12.81
N ILE A 126 -9.28 9.78 12.04
CA ILE A 126 -10.06 8.58 11.77
C ILE A 126 -9.64 7.45 12.70
N ARG A 127 -10.62 6.68 13.17
CA ARG A 127 -10.34 5.43 13.88
C ARG A 127 -9.78 4.40 12.92
N PRO A 128 -8.60 3.81 13.20
CA PRO A 128 -8.06 2.77 12.36
C PRO A 128 -8.98 1.55 12.36
N PHE A 129 -9.02 0.84 11.24
CA PHE A 129 -9.77 -0.40 11.09
C PHE A 129 -8.83 -1.57 10.84
N VAL A 130 -9.08 -2.71 11.48
CA VAL A 130 -8.19 -3.88 11.40
C VAL A 130 -8.88 -5.05 10.72
N VAL A 131 -8.22 -5.57 9.68
CA VAL A 131 -8.54 -6.84 9.02
C VAL A 131 -7.50 -7.88 9.45
N ARG A 132 -7.94 -9.10 9.72
CA ARG A 132 -7.08 -10.15 10.26
C ARG A 132 -7.17 -11.43 9.45
N ASN A 133 -6.02 -12.08 9.29
CA ASN A 133 -5.88 -13.45 8.77
C ASN A 133 -6.47 -13.67 7.37
N GLU A 134 -6.29 -12.70 6.49
CA GLU A 134 -6.62 -12.84 5.09
C GLU A 134 -5.63 -13.81 4.41
N PRO A 135 -6.09 -14.60 3.41
CA PRO A 135 -5.24 -15.58 2.72
C PRO A 135 -4.04 -14.93 2.02
N ALA A 136 -2.87 -15.56 2.07
CA ALA A 136 -1.70 -15.16 1.29
C ALA A 136 -0.83 -16.39 0.99
N GLY A 137 -1.16 -17.13 -0.07
CA GLY A 137 -0.59 -18.43 -0.38
C GLY A 137 -0.96 -19.46 0.69
N ASP A 138 0.00 -20.25 1.14
CA ASP A 138 -0.14 -21.11 2.32
C ASP A 138 -0.14 -20.31 3.65
N GLY A 139 0.14 -19.01 3.55
CA GLY A 139 0.27 -18.06 4.64
C GLY A 139 -0.96 -17.23 4.93
N ARG A 140 -0.76 -16.20 5.77
CA ARG A 140 -1.77 -15.23 6.17
C ARG A 140 -1.19 -13.83 6.30
N ILE A 141 -2.00 -12.84 5.93
CA ILE A 141 -1.73 -11.41 6.11
C ILE A 141 -2.84 -10.78 6.94
N SER A 142 -2.48 -9.80 7.76
CA SER A 142 -3.40 -8.93 8.48
C SER A 142 -2.99 -7.49 8.20
N TRP A 143 -3.93 -6.56 8.30
CA TRP A 143 -3.61 -5.16 8.13
C TRP A 143 -4.49 -4.26 8.98
N LEU A 144 -3.92 -3.11 9.35
CA LEU A 144 -4.60 -1.96 9.89
C LEU A 144 -4.67 -0.90 8.80
N VAL A 145 -5.81 -0.26 8.63
CA VAL A 145 -5.99 0.80 7.65
C VAL A 145 -6.42 2.11 8.29
N VAL A 146 -5.83 3.19 7.83
CA VAL A 146 -6.26 4.57 8.06
C VAL A 146 -6.62 5.15 6.69
N PRO A 147 -7.91 5.10 6.32
CA PRO A 147 -8.35 5.29 4.94
C PRO A 147 -8.18 6.73 4.44
N ARG A 148 -8.08 7.68 5.37
CA ARG A 148 -7.93 9.11 5.07
C ARG A 148 -7.13 9.81 6.17
N LEU A 149 -6.08 10.48 5.71
CA LEU A 149 -5.13 11.29 6.46
C LEU A 149 -5.02 12.66 5.78
N ARG A 150 -4.48 13.63 6.51
CA ARG A 150 -4.01 14.91 5.96
C ARG A 150 -2.51 14.96 5.99
N ALA A 151 -1.88 15.17 4.84
CA ALA A 151 -0.44 15.26 4.70
C ALA A 151 0.03 16.71 4.61
N GLU A 152 1.04 17.05 5.41
CA GLU A 152 1.74 18.32 5.35
C GLU A 152 3.25 18.08 5.31
N GLY A 153 3.97 18.94 4.60
CA GLY A 153 5.43 18.92 4.56
C GLY A 153 5.97 18.88 3.14
N TRP A 154 7.08 18.19 2.95
CA TRP A 154 7.75 18.15 1.65
C TRP A 154 8.61 16.91 1.47
N LEU A 155 8.81 16.54 0.20
CA LEU A 155 9.76 15.51 -0.22
C LEU A 155 10.45 15.96 -1.51
N HIS A 156 11.78 15.88 -1.52
CA HIS A 156 12.60 16.00 -2.71
C HIS A 156 12.90 14.61 -3.28
N ILE A 157 12.58 14.38 -4.56
CA ILE A 157 12.79 13.12 -5.29
C ILE A 157 12.80 13.42 -6.80
N GLY A 158 13.64 12.72 -7.56
CA GLY A 158 13.72 12.93 -9.02
C GLY A 158 14.14 14.35 -9.42
N GLY A 159 14.91 15.04 -8.57
CA GLY A 159 15.35 16.42 -8.80
C GLY A 159 14.26 17.48 -8.58
N ARG A 160 13.08 17.11 -8.06
CA ARG A 160 11.95 18.01 -7.81
C ARG A 160 11.53 17.96 -6.35
N GLU A 161 11.07 19.09 -5.83
CA GLU A 161 10.41 19.16 -4.52
C GLU A 161 8.89 19.06 -4.70
N HIS A 162 8.29 18.12 -4.00
CA HIS A 162 6.84 17.99 -3.85
C HIS A 162 6.47 18.53 -2.47
N ARG A 163 5.60 19.54 -2.44
CA ARG A 163 5.09 20.11 -1.19
C ARG A 163 3.65 19.66 -1.00
N MET A 164 3.34 19.29 0.24
CA MET A 164 2.00 18.93 0.66
C MET A 164 1.48 19.99 1.62
N ASP A 165 0.26 20.45 1.35
CA ASP A 165 -0.44 21.47 2.13
C ASP A 165 -1.88 20.96 2.33
N ASP A 166 -2.08 20.22 3.42
CA ASP A 166 -3.34 19.53 3.75
C ASP A 166 -3.85 18.55 2.67
N ASP A 167 -2.92 17.94 1.93
CA ASP A 167 -3.26 16.97 0.87
C ASP A 167 -3.84 15.69 1.46
N LEU A 168 -4.76 15.06 0.72
CA LEU A 168 -5.33 13.78 1.13
C LEU A 168 -4.28 12.68 1.08
N ALA A 169 -4.25 11.85 2.11
CA ALA A 169 -3.35 10.72 2.19
C ALA A 169 -4.06 9.48 2.74
N TYR A 170 -3.39 8.35 2.62
CA TYR A 170 -3.81 7.05 3.07
C TYR A 170 -2.65 6.38 3.80
N HIS A 171 -2.96 5.53 4.78
CA HIS A 171 -1.98 4.65 5.40
C HIS A 171 -2.54 3.25 5.63
N ASP A 172 -1.70 2.24 5.44
CA ASP A 172 -1.90 0.94 6.06
C ASP A 172 -0.62 0.35 6.69
N HIS A 173 -0.87 -0.51 7.67
CA HIS A 173 0.14 -1.29 8.35
C HIS A 173 -0.20 -2.76 8.17
N ASN A 174 0.63 -3.47 7.43
CA ASN A 174 0.43 -4.87 7.09
C ASN A 174 1.43 -5.73 7.86
N TRP A 175 0.99 -6.91 8.32
CA TRP A 175 1.87 -7.90 8.90
C TRP A 175 1.35 -9.31 8.64
N GLY A 176 2.25 -10.27 8.49
CA GLY A 176 1.84 -11.62 8.15
C GLY A 176 3.00 -12.59 8.03
N ARG A 177 2.67 -13.82 7.66
CA ARG A 177 3.64 -14.84 7.26
C ARG A 177 3.20 -15.42 5.94
N PHE A 178 4.01 -15.22 4.92
CA PHE A 178 3.83 -15.73 3.56
C PHE A 178 5.15 -15.60 2.80
N TRP A 179 5.26 -16.21 1.64
CA TRP A 179 6.48 -16.21 0.84
C TRP A 179 6.24 -15.56 -0.51
N TRP A 180 7.09 -14.62 -0.91
CA TRP A 180 7.03 -14.04 -2.25
C TRP A 180 7.22 -15.14 -3.30
N GLY A 181 6.27 -15.22 -4.22
CA GLY A 181 6.19 -16.26 -5.23
C GLY A 181 5.51 -17.55 -4.75
N ASP A 182 4.75 -17.52 -3.66
CA ASP A 182 3.76 -18.55 -3.31
C ASP A 182 2.45 -18.38 -4.12
N ASP A 183 1.45 -19.25 -3.97
CA ASP A 183 0.21 -19.27 -4.78
C ASP A 183 -0.82 -18.20 -4.36
N PHE A 184 -0.47 -16.92 -4.54
CA PHE A 184 -1.41 -15.81 -4.38
C PHE A 184 -1.13 -14.65 -5.33
N GLY A 185 -2.16 -13.84 -5.52
CA GLY A 185 -2.08 -12.52 -6.13
C GLY A 185 -3.06 -11.58 -5.42
N TRP A 186 -2.94 -10.29 -5.67
CA TRP A 186 -3.92 -9.33 -5.19
C TRP A 186 -4.13 -8.16 -6.14
N THR A 187 -5.32 -7.59 -6.02
CA THR A 187 -5.63 -6.24 -6.46
C THR A 187 -6.06 -5.48 -5.22
N TRP A 188 -5.32 -4.45 -4.89
CA TRP A 188 -5.61 -3.59 -3.76
C TRP A 188 -5.65 -2.16 -4.27
N GLY A 189 -6.49 -1.30 -3.69
CA GLY A 189 -6.52 0.09 -4.12
C GLY A 189 -7.18 1.02 -3.13
N THR A 190 -6.69 2.25 -3.15
CA THR A 190 -7.28 3.38 -2.43
C THR A 190 -8.09 4.22 -3.42
N ILE A 191 -9.22 4.73 -2.97
CA ILE A 191 -10.09 5.60 -3.76
C ILE A 191 -10.39 6.82 -2.90
N LEU A 192 -9.88 7.97 -3.34
CA LEU A 192 -10.07 9.25 -2.66
C LEU A 192 -10.62 10.30 -3.64
N PRO A 193 -11.55 11.16 -3.21
CA PRO A 193 -12.08 12.22 -4.03
C PRO A 193 -11.01 13.26 -4.35
N SER A 194 -11.16 13.96 -5.48
CA SER A 194 -10.22 15.02 -5.87
C SER A 194 -10.41 16.29 -5.03
N GLY A 195 -11.63 16.50 -4.51
CA GLY A 195 -11.98 17.64 -3.67
C GLY A 195 -11.75 17.33 -2.19
N PRO A 196 -11.06 18.19 -1.43
CA PRO A 196 -10.74 17.93 -0.03
C PRO A 196 -11.96 17.94 0.90
N ARG A 197 -13.11 18.48 0.43
CA ARG A 197 -14.38 18.59 1.16
C ARG A 197 -15.29 17.39 0.99
N ASP A 198 -15.06 16.56 -0.02
CA ASP A 198 -15.85 15.35 -0.20
C ASP A 198 -15.49 14.36 0.91
N PRO A 199 -16.46 13.93 1.72
CA PRO A 199 -16.21 13.17 2.94
C PRO A 199 -15.91 11.69 2.68
N TRP A 200 -16.08 11.20 1.45
CA TRP A 200 -16.01 9.78 1.17
C TRP A 200 -14.57 9.30 0.97
N SER A 201 -14.30 8.07 1.39
CA SER A 201 -13.02 7.38 1.20
C SER A 201 -13.30 5.90 1.02
N MET A 202 -12.59 5.21 0.13
CA MET A 202 -12.76 3.77 -0.02
C MET A 202 -11.44 3.02 -0.14
N VAL A 203 -11.46 1.77 0.32
CA VAL A 203 -10.37 0.82 0.19
C VAL A 203 -10.92 -0.46 -0.41
N PHE A 204 -10.37 -0.84 -1.55
CA PHE A 204 -10.71 -2.07 -2.24
C PHE A 204 -9.60 -3.10 -2.04
N VAL A 205 -10.00 -4.35 -1.83
CA VAL A 205 -9.08 -5.48 -1.83
C VAL A 205 -9.74 -6.69 -2.48
N GLN A 206 -8.95 -7.38 -3.29
CA GLN A 206 -9.25 -8.69 -3.83
C GLN A 206 -7.99 -9.52 -3.78
N ILE A 207 -8.08 -10.68 -3.14
CA ILE A 207 -7.01 -11.66 -3.05
C ILE A 207 -7.41 -12.85 -3.91
N THR A 208 -6.49 -13.29 -4.76
CA THR A 208 -6.67 -14.43 -5.66
C THR A 208 -5.58 -15.46 -5.46
N ASP A 209 -5.72 -16.62 -6.11
CA ASP A 209 -4.55 -17.44 -6.41
C ASP A 209 -3.65 -16.74 -7.44
N ARG A 210 -2.43 -17.25 -7.64
CA ARG A 210 -1.43 -16.66 -8.56
C ARG A 210 -1.97 -16.51 -9.98
N LYS A 211 -2.73 -17.52 -10.44
CA LYS A 211 -3.30 -17.57 -11.78
C LYS A 211 -4.54 -16.69 -11.95
N ARG A 212 -5.04 -16.07 -10.88
CA ARG A 212 -6.26 -15.24 -10.85
C ARG A 212 -7.51 -16.01 -11.30
N LEU A 213 -7.49 -17.33 -11.17
CA LEU A 213 -8.62 -18.21 -11.51
C LEU A 213 -9.56 -18.38 -10.33
N ARG A 214 -9.06 -18.18 -9.10
CA ARG A 214 -9.85 -18.30 -7.86
C ARG A 214 -9.74 -17.02 -7.06
N CYS A 215 -10.88 -16.44 -6.72
CA CYS A 215 -10.98 -15.34 -5.77
C CYS A 215 -11.10 -15.92 -4.35
N LEU A 216 -10.10 -15.66 -3.51
CA LEU A 216 -10.02 -16.17 -2.14
C LEU A 216 -10.67 -15.21 -1.14
N SER A 217 -10.54 -13.91 -1.40
CA SER A 217 -11.18 -12.86 -0.59
C SER A 217 -11.45 -11.64 -1.46
N ARG A 218 -12.52 -10.92 -1.14
CA ARG A 218 -12.88 -9.67 -1.82
C ARG A 218 -13.66 -8.80 -0.86
N SER A 219 -13.28 -7.53 -0.73
CA SER A 219 -13.96 -6.58 0.13
C SER A 219 -13.86 -5.16 -0.41
N LEU A 220 -14.89 -4.36 -0.16
CA LEU A 220 -14.87 -2.92 -0.32
C LEU A 220 -15.24 -2.31 1.03
N TYR A 221 -14.36 -1.45 1.52
CA TYR A 221 -14.55 -0.72 2.76
C TYR A 221 -14.78 0.75 2.42
N VAL A 222 -15.84 1.33 2.98
CA VAL A 222 -16.26 2.72 2.70
C VAL A 222 -16.31 3.49 4.01
N TRP A 223 -15.76 4.69 3.99
CA TRP A 223 -15.81 5.65 5.09
C TRP A 223 -16.50 6.92 4.66
N HIS A 224 -17.24 7.50 5.60
CA HIS A 224 -17.81 8.82 5.52
C HIS A 224 -17.20 9.67 6.64
N HIS A 225 -16.51 10.75 6.28
CA HIS A 225 -15.68 11.52 7.21
C HIS A 225 -14.67 10.63 7.95
N ASP A 226 -14.81 10.52 9.27
CA ASP A 226 -13.95 9.78 10.19
C ASP A 226 -14.55 8.46 10.70
N GLU A 227 -15.70 8.06 10.14
CA GLU A 227 -16.43 6.87 10.56
C GLU A 227 -16.56 5.83 9.44
N PRO A 228 -16.51 4.52 9.77
CA PRO A 228 -16.85 3.47 8.82
C PRO A 228 -18.31 3.61 8.39
N GLY A 229 -18.54 3.82 7.09
CA GLY A 229 -19.88 3.92 6.50
C GLY A 229 -20.44 2.55 6.12
N ALA A 230 -19.69 1.76 5.35
CA ALA A 230 -20.13 0.43 4.94
C ALA A 230 -18.97 -0.54 4.74
N ILE A 231 -19.27 -1.82 4.93
CA ILE A 231 -18.35 -2.93 4.65
C ILE A 231 -19.08 -3.97 3.79
N PHE A 232 -18.60 -4.11 2.57
CA PHE A 232 -19.05 -5.12 1.62
C PHE A 232 -18.01 -6.23 1.53
N ARG A 233 -18.44 -7.49 1.58
CA ARG A 233 -17.56 -8.66 1.52
C ARG A 233 -18.08 -9.72 0.58
N HIS A 234 -17.15 -10.44 -0.03
CA HIS A 234 -17.39 -11.64 -0.83
C HIS A 234 -18.45 -11.42 -1.91
N ALA A 235 -19.60 -12.10 -1.81
CA ALA A 235 -20.69 -12.04 -2.79
C ALA A 235 -21.33 -10.64 -2.90
N ALA A 236 -21.19 -9.79 -1.88
CA ALA A 236 -21.68 -8.41 -1.92
C ALA A 236 -20.81 -7.48 -2.76
N VAL A 237 -19.68 -7.96 -3.29
CA VAL A 237 -18.78 -7.20 -4.15
C VAL A 237 -18.62 -7.98 -5.44
N GLN A 238 -18.64 -7.31 -6.59
CA GLN A 238 -18.28 -7.86 -7.89
C GLN A 238 -17.22 -6.95 -8.51
N THR A 239 -16.36 -7.57 -9.32
CA THR A 239 -15.28 -6.87 -9.99
C THR A 239 -15.08 -7.40 -11.39
N ARG A 240 -14.75 -6.48 -12.28
CA ARG A 240 -14.42 -6.76 -13.66
C ARG A 240 -13.18 -5.95 -14.03
N ALA A 241 -12.16 -6.63 -14.54
CA ALA A 241 -11.00 -6.00 -15.15
C ALA A 241 -11.18 -6.05 -16.66
N ASP A 242 -10.97 -4.92 -17.34
CA ASP A 242 -11.09 -4.80 -18.79
C ASP A 242 -9.81 -4.21 -19.38
N GLY A 243 -9.43 -4.76 -20.54
CA GLY A 243 -8.27 -4.30 -21.31
C GLY A 243 -6.93 -4.56 -20.64
N VAL A 244 -5.88 -4.16 -21.35
CA VAL A 244 -4.52 -4.07 -20.84
C VAL A 244 -4.05 -2.66 -21.16
N LEU A 245 -3.48 -1.98 -20.18
CA LEU A 245 -2.94 -0.64 -20.36
C LEU A 245 -1.84 -0.68 -21.44
N ASP A 246 -2.09 -0.02 -22.57
CA ASP A 246 -1.15 0.08 -23.70
C ASP A 246 -0.04 1.09 -23.41
N ARG A 247 0.76 0.77 -22.39
CA ARG A 247 1.89 1.59 -21.93
C ARG A 247 2.92 0.72 -21.23
N ALA A 248 4.19 1.00 -21.48
CA ALA A 248 5.28 0.42 -20.69
C ALA A 248 5.29 0.99 -19.26
N ALA A 249 5.84 0.21 -18.32
CA ALA A 249 6.10 0.71 -16.97
C ALA A 249 7.03 1.92 -17.04
N ASP A 250 6.72 2.98 -16.29
CA ASP A 250 7.55 4.18 -16.22
C ASP A 250 8.92 3.85 -15.61
N CYS A 251 8.95 2.96 -14.62
CA CYS A 251 10.18 2.41 -14.07
C CYS A 251 10.00 0.97 -13.54
N THR A 252 11.13 0.29 -13.34
CA THR A 252 11.22 -0.98 -12.63
C THR A 252 12.20 -0.83 -11.48
N LEU A 253 11.78 -1.22 -10.27
CA LEU A 253 12.54 -1.10 -9.05
C LEU A 253 12.76 -2.48 -8.39
N PRO A 254 13.98 -2.76 -7.91
CA PRO A 254 15.18 -1.96 -8.13
C PRO A 254 15.62 -1.99 -9.61
N PRO A 255 16.32 -0.95 -10.12
CA PRO A 255 16.63 -0.80 -11.55
C PRO A 255 17.26 -2.02 -12.24
N PRO A 256 18.19 -2.79 -11.60
CA PRO A 256 18.77 -3.98 -12.23
C PRO A 256 17.73 -5.06 -12.58
N MET A 257 16.59 -5.11 -11.90
CA MET A 257 15.54 -6.09 -12.18
C MET A 257 14.90 -5.89 -13.55
N ARG A 258 15.06 -4.72 -14.19
CA ARG A 258 14.63 -4.51 -15.58
C ARG A 258 15.29 -5.49 -16.56
N LEU A 259 16.50 -5.98 -16.26
CA LEU A 259 17.23 -6.93 -17.10
C LEU A 259 16.76 -8.39 -16.90
N LEU A 260 16.07 -8.66 -15.78
CA LEU A 260 15.62 -10.00 -15.39
C LEU A 260 14.12 -10.19 -15.61
N LEU A 261 13.35 -9.11 -15.53
CA LEU A 261 11.94 -9.10 -15.83
C LEU A 261 11.76 -8.98 -17.33
N ASP A 262 11.63 -10.13 -17.99
CA ASP A 262 11.15 -10.20 -19.35
C ASP A 262 9.77 -9.49 -19.45
N GLY A 263 9.44 -8.95 -20.62
CA GLY A 263 8.19 -8.20 -20.87
C GLY A 263 6.89 -8.98 -20.61
N GLU A 264 6.96 -10.21 -20.09
CA GLU A 264 5.85 -11.12 -19.79
C GLU A 264 5.16 -10.88 -18.44
N ALA A 265 5.54 -9.84 -17.68
CA ALA A 265 4.73 -9.45 -16.52
C ALA A 265 3.28 -9.22 -16.99
N PRO A 266 2.27 -9.86 -16.37
CA PRO A 266 0.88 -9.66 -16.75
C PRO A 266 0.59 -8.17 -16.81
N GLY A 267 -0.01 -7.72 -17.90
CA GLY A 267 -0.31 -6.31 -18.07
C GLY A 267 -1.20 -5.78 -16.96
N VAL A 268 -0.99 -4.51 -16.59
CA VAL A 268 -1.89 -3.75 -15.74
C VAL A 268 -3.22 -3.56 -16.49
N PRO A 269 -4.39 -3.84 -15.90
CA PRO A 269 -5.66 -3.62 -16.59
C PRO A 269 -5.84 -2.15 -16.90
N GLU A 270 -6.42 -1.84 -18.06
CA GLU A 270 -6.76 -0.46 -18.41
C GLU A 270 -7.84 0.08 -17.48
N ARG A 271 -8.82 -0.78 -17.14
CA ARG A 271 -9.95 -0.43 -16.29
C ARG A 271 -10.26 -1.53 -15.27
N ILE A 272 -10.71 -1.10 -14.09
CA ILE A 272 -11.41 -1.95 -13.13
C ILE A 272 -12.77 -1.33 -12.81
N ASP A 273 -13.82 -2.12 -12.96
CA ASP A 273 -15.15 -1.82 -12.46
C ASP A 273 -15.38 -2.59 -11.16
N ILE A 274 -15.78 -1.88 -10.10
CA ILE A 274 -16.12 -2.42 -8.79
C ILE A 274 -17.58 -2.08 -8.52
N THR A 275 -18.41 -3.10 -8.31
CA THR A 275 -19.79 -2.91 -7.83
C THR A 275 -19.95 -3.60 -6.49
N ALA A 276 -20.68 -2.97 -5.58
CA ALA A 276 -21.00 -3.56 -4.29
C ALA A 276 -22.43 -3.27 -3.89
N THR A 277 -23.14 -4.27 -3.36
CA THR A 277 -24.52 -4.12 -2.90
C THR A 277 -24.78 -4.97 -1.65
N ARG A 278 -25.38 -4.37 -0.63
CA ARG A 278 -25.77 -5.07 0.60
C ARG A 278 -26.80 -4.25 1.39
N ALA A 279 -27.91 -4.88 1.76
CA ALA A 279 -28.86 -4.32 2.74
C ALA A 279 -29.34 -2.88 2.45
N GLY A 280 -29.53 -2.54 1.16
CA GLY A 280 -29.95 -1.21 0.72
C GLY A 280 -28.78 -0.29 0.31
N ASP A 281 -27.56 -0.57 0.77
CA ASP A 281 -26.37 0.16 0.33
C ASP A 281 -25.91 -0.34 -1.04
N SER A 282 -25.46 0.60 -1.87
CA SER A 282 -24.89 0.33 -3.19
C SER A 282 -23.68 1.23 -3.46
N VAL A 283 -22.66 0.68 -4.11
CA VAL A 283 -21.48 1.40 -4.58
C VAL A 283 -21.12 0.93 -5.96
N HIS A 284 -20.80 1.85 -6.84
CA HIS A 284 -20.13 1.60 -8.11
C HIS A 284 -18.89 2.49 -8.19
N ALA A 285 -17.73 1.90 -8.45
CA ALA A 285 -16.49 2.62 -8.68
C ALA A 285 -15.79 2.11 -9.93
N GLU A 286 -15.47 3.02 -10.85
CA GLU A 286 -14.65 2.75 -12.04
C GLU A 286 -13.26 3.35 -11.82
N PHE A 287 -12.22 2.52 -11.83
CA PHE A 287 -10.83 2.94 -11.85
C PHE A 287 -10.26 2.82 -13.26
N ARG A 288 -9.58 3.86 -13.75
CA ARG A 288 -8.86 3.86 -15.03
C ARG A 288 -7.38 4.10 -14.81
N SER A 289 -6.57 3.11 -15.13
CA SER A 289 -5.12 3.14 -15.03
C SER A 289 -4.53 4.18 -15.99
N ARG A 290 -3.50 4.90 -15.55
CA ARG A 290 -2.79 5.89 -16.36
C ARG A 290 -1.32 5.57 -16.54
N SER A 291 -0.67 5.20 -15.46
CA SER A 291 0.76 4.93 -15.40
C SER A 291 1.06 3.98 -14.26
N TYR A 292 2.18 3.28 -14.33
CA TYR A 292 2.59 2.35 -13.28
C TYR A 292 4.10 2.20 -13.16
N ALA A 293 4.53 1.85 -11.95
CA ALA A 293 5.87 1.36 -11.64
C ALA A 293 5.83 -0.13 -11.34
N ARG A 294 6.89 -0.86 -11.71
CA ARG A 294 7.06 -2.27 -11.33
C ARG A 294 7.99 -2.38 -10.14
N LEU A 295 7.52 -2.94 -9.04
CA LEU A 295 8.30 -3.27 -7.85
C LEU A 295 8.53 -4.78 -7.87
N ALA A 296 9.75 -5.17 -8.22
CA ALA A 296 10.14 -6.56 -8.36
C ALA A 296 10.63 -7.13 -7.02
N GLN A 297 10.01 -8.22 -6.59
CA GLN A 297 10.41 -9.02 -5.44
C GLN A 297 10.96 -10.36 -5.93
N PRO A 298 12.26 -10.66 -5.71
CA PRO A 298 12.78 -12.00 -5.96
C PRO A 298 11.95 -13.05 -5.21
N SER A 299 11.63 -14.16 -5.87
CA SER A 299 10.86 -15.21 -5.21
C SER A 299 11.69 -15.86 -4.09
N GLU A 300 11.04 -16.10 -2.96
CA GLU A 300 11.60 -16.84 -1.84
C GLU A 300 11.43 -18.37 -2.01
N MET A 301 10.66 -18.78 -3.02
CA MET A 301 10.30 -20.17 -3.31
C MET A 301 11.05 -20.73 -4.53
N HIS A 302 11.42 -19.84 -5.47
CA HIS A 302 12.00 -20.23 -6.76
C HIS A 302 13.15 -19.30 -7.15
N LEU A 303 14.33 -19.86 -7.44
CA LEU A 303 15.53 -19.09 -7.79
C LEU A 303 15.45 -18.35 -9.13
N ASN A 304 14.56 -18.79 -10.03
CA ASN A 304 14.42 -18.28 -11.39
C ASN A 304 13.14 -17.47 -11.60
N ARG A 305 12.49 -17.00 -10.53
CA ARG A 305 11.23 -16.25 -10.61
C ARG A 305 11.27 -15.00 -9.75
N SER A 306 10.41 -14.05 -10.11
CA SER A 306 10.13 -12.86 -9.32
C SER A 306 8.62 -12.65 -9.27
N THR A 307 8.14 -12.15 -8.15
CA THR A 307 6.81 -11.56 -8.05
C THR A 307 6.94 -10.07 -8.38
N VAL A 308 6.02 -9.54 -9.18
CA VAL A 308 6.00 -8.15 -9.61
C VAL A 308 4.75 -7.49 -9.07
N LEU A 309 4.94 -6.48 -8.23
CA LEU A 309 3.89 -5.57 -7.80
C LEU A 309 3.86 -4.36 -8.74
N CYS A 310 2.73 -4.07 -9.36
CA CYS A 310 2.54 -2.88 -10.17
C CYS A 310 1.81 -1.80 -9.37
N GLU A 311 2.55 -0.75 -8.99
CA GLU A 311 2.02 0.44 -8.34
C GLU A 311 1.46 1.38 -9.41
N THR A 312 0.14 1.61 -9.41
CA THR A 312 -0.56 2.22 -10.54
C THR A 312 -1.33 3.46 -10.12
N ASP A 313 -1.08 4.60 -10.75
CA ASP A 313 -1.92 5.81 -10.64
C ASP A 313 -3.06 5.74 -11.64
N GLY A 314 -4.20 6.28 -11.24
CA GLY A 314 -5.34 6.43 -12.13
C GLY A 314 -6.42 7.39 -11.62
N THR A 315 -7.42 7.57 -12.45
CA THR A 315 -8.66 8.27 -12.05
C THR A 315 -9.71 7.30 -11.56
N VAL A 316 -10.54 7.79 -10.66
CA VAL A 316 -11.73 7.08 -10.21
C VAL A 316 -12.97 7.92 -10.46
N ARG A 317 -14.06 7.27 -10.86
CA ARG A 317 -15.41 7.79 -10.65
C ARG A 317 -16.14 6.83 -9.73
N ALA A 318 -16.70 7.34 -8.63
CA ALA A 318 -17.45 6.54 -7.67
C ALA A 318 -18.81 7.15 -7.40
N SER A 319 -19.84 6.32 -7.33
CA SER A 319 -21.22 6.73 -7.10
C SER A 319 -22.00 5.66 -6.36
N GLY A 320 -23.02 6.05 -5.61
CA GLY A 320 -23.89 5.09 -4.91
C GLY A 320 -24.64 5.72 -3.76
N THR A 321 -25.12 4.85 -2.87
CA THR A 321 -25.86 5.21 -1.66
C THR A 321 -25.34 4.36 -0.50
N VAL A 322 -24.94 4.98 0.60
CA VAL A 322 -24.50 4.29 1.82
C VAL A 322 -25.20 4.92 3.02
N GLN A 323 -25.84 4.10 3.85
CA GLN A 323 -26.62 4.56 5.01
C GLN A 323 -27.70 5.60 4.66
N GLY A 324 -28.24 5.55 3.44
CA GLY A 324 -29.23 6.50 2.94
C GLY A 324 -28.66 7.83 2.45
N GLU A 325 -27.34 8.00 2.46
CA GLU A 325 -26.65 9.15 1.87
C GLU A 325 -26.12 8.81 0.48
N ASP A 326 -26.54 9.60 -0.50
CA ASP A 326 -26.07 9.50 -1.88
C ASP A 326 -24.71 10.17 -2.05
N PHE A 327 -23.89 9.61 -2.93
CA PHE A 327 -22.63 10.22 -3.35
C PHE A 327 -22.37 9.99 -4.85
N ASP A 328 -21.71 10.96 -5.48
CA ASP A 328 -21.12 10.85 -6.82
C ASP A 328 -19.89 11.76 -6.85
N PHE A 329 -18.71 11.18 -7.02
CA PHE A 329 -17.47 11.94 -7.05
C PHE A 329 -16.48 11.43 -8.09
N VAL A 330 -15.64 12.37 -8.53
CA VAL A 330 -14.44 12.08 -9.33
C VAL A 330 -13.22 12.24 -8.43
N GLY A 331 -12.37 11.23 -8.48
CA GLY A 331 -11.27 11.06 -7.58
C GLY A 331 -10.02 10.55 -8.25
N THR A 332 -9.10 10.19 -7.39
CA THR A 332 -7.83 9.58 -7.74
C THR A 332 -7.76 8.22 -7.06
N GLY A 333 -7.11 7.28 -7.73
CA GLY A 333 -6.83 5.97 -7.17
C GLY A 333 -5.36 5.65 -7.28
N VAL A 334 -4.85 4.96 -6.27
CA VAL A 334 -3.59 4.24 -6.36
C VAL A 334 -3.91 2.77 -6.14
N PHE A 335 -3.63 1.95 -7.16
CA PHE A 335 -3.90 0.53 -7.18
C PHE A 335 -2.61 -0.27 -7.28
N GLU A 336 -2.53 -1.28 -6.43
CA GLU A 336 -1.52 -2.31 -6.42
C GLU A 336 -2.04 -3.54 -7.16
N PHE A 337 -1.30 -3.98 -8.18
CA PHE A 337 -1.54 -5.26 -8.81
C PHE A 337 -0.36 -6.19 -8.61
N LEU A 338 -0.55 -7.21 -7.78
CA LEU A 338 0.47 -8.23 -7.56
C LEU A 338 0.28 -9.37 -8.57
N TYR A 339 1.26 -9.48 -9.45
CA TYR A 339 1.39 -10.55 -10.43
C TYR A 339 2.63 -11.39 -10.12
N GLY A 340 2.59 -12.71 -10.32
CA GLY A 340 3.80 -13.53 -10.12
C GLY A 340 3.56 -15.00 -9.94
#